data_AF-A0A3G1IW57-F1
#
_entry.id   AF-A0A3G1IW57-F1
#
_cell.length_a   1.000
_cell.length_b   1.000
_cell.length_c   1.000
_cell.angle_alpha   90.00
_cell.angle_beta   90.00
_cell.angle_gamma   90.00
#
_symmetry.space_group_name_H-M   'P 1'
#
loop_
_entity.id
_entity.type
_entity.pdbx_description
1 polymer ?
#
loop_
_entity_poly.entity_id
_entity_poly.type
_entity_poly.pdbx_seq_one_letter_code
_entity_poly.pdbx_strand_id
1 'polypeptide(L)' 'MINALSFTFAKLPEAYSIFNPLVDILPIIPIFFLLLAFVWQAAIGFK' A
#
# COMPACT_ATOMS: atom_id res chain seq x y z
N MET A 1 -18.46 -17.25 -9.97
CA MET A 1 -18.27 -17.07 -8.52
C MET A 1 -17.29 -15.93 -8.34
N ILE A 2 -17.67 -14.91 -7.59
CA ILE A 2 -17.01 -13.59 -7.59
C ILE A 2 -15.61 -13.74 -6.98
N ASN A 3 -14.54 -13.52 -7.76
CA ASN A 3 -13.20 -13.33 -7.19
C ASN A 3 -13.12 -11.91 -6.62
N ALA A 4 -13.71 -11.73 -5.44
CA ALA A 4 -13.52 -10.53 -4.67
C ALA A 4 -12.17 -10.63 -3.96
N LEU A 5 -11.16 -9.91 -4.48
CA LEU A 5 -9.97 -9.48 -3.73
C LEU A 5 -9.26 -10.56 -2.90
N SER A 6 -8.83 -11.66 -3.52
CA SER A 6 -7.84 -12.54 -2.88
C SER A 6 -6.45 -11.89 -2.94
N PHE A 7 -6.07 -11.16 -1.88
CA PHE A 7 -4.69 -10.76 -1.64
C PHE A 7 -3.88 -12.00 -1.24
N THR A 8 -3.42 -12.78 -2.22
CA THR A 8 -2.54 -13.92 -1.95
C THR A 8 -1.12 -13.39 -1.71
N PHE A 9 -0.74 -13.18 -0.46
CA PHE A 9 0.68 -13.01 -0.10
C PHE A 9 1.34 -14.38 -0.15
N ALA A 10 2.15 -14.62 -1.18
CA ALA A 10 3.08 -15.73 -1.16
C ALA A 10 4.09 -15.50 -0.02
N LYS A 11 4.44 -16.57 0.72
CA LYS A 11 5.44 -16.50 1.79
C LYS A 11 6.76 -16.01 1.20
N LEU A 12 7.39 -15.01 1.83
CA LEU A 12 8.72 -14.56 1.44
C LEU A 12 9.75 -15.68 1.60
N PRO A 13 10.81 -15.71 0.77
CA PRO A 13 11.96 -16.57 1.03
C PRO A 13 12.56 -16.30 2.41
N GLU A 14 13.20 -17.31 3.01
CA GLU A 14 13.66 -17.26 4.40
C GLU A 14 14.57 -16.05 4.70
N ALA A 15 15.48 -15.71 3.78
CA ALA A 15 16.37 -14.56 3.88
C ALA A 15 15.63 -13.21 3.99
N TYR A 16 14.37 -13.13 3.53
CA TYR A 16 13.55 -11.92 3.55
C TYR A 16 12.43 -11.98 4.61
N SER A 17 12.35 -13.04 5.41
CA SER A 17 11.27 -13.24 6.38
C SER A 17 11.17 -12.13 7.43
N ILE A 18 12.28 -11.46 7.74
CA ILE A 18 12.30 -10.28 8.63
C ILE A 18 11.48 -9.10 8.08
N PHE A 19 11.27 -9.05 6.75
CA PHE A 19 10.50 -8.01 6.08
C PHE A 19 9.02 -8.36 5.89
N ASN A 20 8.55 -9.51 6.39
CA ASN A 20 7.12 -9.84 6.35
C ASN A 20 6.23 -8.70 6.86
N PRO A 21 6.52 -8.06 8.02
CA PRO A 21 5.69 -6.95 8.50
C PRO A 21 5.67 -5.73 7.56
N LEU A 22 6.76 -5.50 6.80
CA LEU A 22 6.81 -4.42 5.82
C LEU A 22 5.94 -4.75 4.60
N VAL A 23 6.04 -5.98 4.10
CA VAL A 23 5.28 -6.44 2.92
C VAL A 23 3.78 -6.43 3.19
N ASP A 24 3.37 -6.75 4.41
CA ASP A 24 1.96 -6.67 4.85
C ASP A 24 1.39 -5.23 4.73
N ILE A 25 2.24 -4.20 4.79
CA ILE A 25 1.84 -2.78 4.69
C ILE A 25 1.88 -2.27 3.25
N LEU A 26 2.71 -2.82 2.36
CA LEU A 26 2.86 -2.34 0.96
C LEU A 26 1.54 -2.14 0.18
N PRO A 27 0.49 -2.97 0.32
CA PRO A 27 -0.77 -2.76 -0.40
C PRO A 27 -1.48 -1.45 -0.06
N ILE A 28 -1.16 -0.79 1.05
CA ILE A 28 -1.77 0.49 1.44
C ILE A 28 -1.18 1.68 0.66
N ILE A 29 -0.01 1.52 0.02
CA ILE A 29 0.72 2.58 -0.68
C ILE A 29 -0.15 3.35 -1.69
N PRO A 30 -1.01 2.73 -2.52
CA PRO A 30 -1.89 3.46 -3.44
C PRO A 30 -2.80 4.47 -2.74
N ILE A 31 -3.27 4.16 -1.52
CA ILE A 31 -4.08 5.07 -0.71
C ILE A 31 -3.23 6.26 -0.24
N PHE A 32 -1.97 6.03 0.15
CA PHE A 32 -1.08 7.13 0.49
C PHE A 32 -0.82 8.09 -0.67
N PHE A 33 -0.74 7.61 -1.92
CA PHE A 33 -0.64 8.50 -3.09
C PHE A 33 -1.91 9.34 -3.29
N LEU A 34 -3.09 8.75 -3.09
CA LEU A 34 -4.34 9.51 -3.10
C LEU A 34 -4.33 10.60 -2.02
N LEU A 35 -3.97 10.25 -0.78
CA LEU A 35 -3.88 11.21 0.33
C LEU A 35 -2.82 12.28 0.07
N LEU A 36 -1.69 11.91 -0.54
CA LEU A 36 -0.63 12.84 -0.91
C LEU A 36 -1.11 13.88 -1.92
N ALA A 37 -2.02 13.53 -2.84
CA ALA A 37 -2.62 14.50 -3.75
C ALA A 37 -3.38 15.60 -2.98
N PHE A 38 -4.12 15.25 -1.92
CA PHE A 38 -4.79 16.23 -1.06
C PHE A 38 -3.80 17.04 -0.22
N VAL A 39 -2.73 16.42 0.28
CA VAL A 39 -1.64 17.14 0.98
C VAL A 39 -1.00 18.17 0.04
N TRP A 40 -0.72 17.78 -1.20
CA TRP A 40 -0.16 18.68 -2.21
C TRP A 40 -1.12 19.83 -2.53
N GLN A 41 -2.40 19.52 -2.75
CA GLN A 41 -3.41 20.54 -3.01
C GLN A 41 -3.58 21.50 -1.83
N ALA A 42 -3.60 21.00 -0.60
CA ALA A 42 -3.62 21.84 0.60
C ALA A 42 -2.39 22.75 0.71
N ALA A 43 -1.20 22.25 0.35
CA ALA A 43 0.04 23.03 0.40
C ALA A 43 0.06 24.21 -0.59
N ILE A 44 -0.66 24.12 -1.72
CA ILE A 44 -0.80 25.21 -2.71
C ILE A 44 -2.10 26.01 -2.54
N GLY A 45 -2.91 25.70 -1.52
CA GLY A 45 -4.14 26.41 -1.18
C GLY A 45 -5.37 26.02 -2.01
N PHE A 46 -5.44 24.79 -2.51
CA PHE A 46 -6.55 24.27 -3.34
C PHE A 46 -6.89 25.20 -4.52
N LYS A 47 -5.85 25.61 -5.26
CA LYS A 47 -5.98 26.38 -6.49
C LYS A 47 -6.22 25.49 -7.70
#